data_AF-A0A922DB95-F1
#
_entry.id   AF-A0A922DB95-F1
#
_cell.length_a   1.000
_cell.length_b   1.000
_cell.length_c   1.000
_cell.angle_alpha   90.00
_cell.angle_beta   90.00
_cell.angle_gamma   90.00
#
_symmetry.space_group_name_H-M   'P 1'
#
loop_
_entity.id
_entity.type
_entity.pdbx_description
1 polymer ?
#
loop_
_entity_poly.entity_id
_entity_poly.type
_entity_poly.pdbx_seq_one_letter_code
_entity_poly.pdbx_strand_id
1 'polypeptide(L)'
;MVYGCLYCARSYQKTLSALNFADSKTLKEEKREELFENLKADDSIGWDVDVIDPKELSAKMLKKSVYLDTVGDPEKYRTKLSQRFPAIKFVVAKKADSLYPVVSGASIVAKVTRDRALREWVLDETADNTHRNFGSGYPGDPETKAWLEHHKHLIFGFPSLVRFSWGTCTPYLKDMVEVLWESDKMDEEGSGSSHGKRQLKLSNVGFTPSKRKSEEIESSGKGRCKFFQARKLEQVVHF
;
A
#
# COMPACT_ATOMS: atom_id res chain seq x y z
N MET A 1 -4.55 -5.71 5.82
CA MET A 1 -5.27 -4.42 5.90
C MET A 1 -6.28 -4.56 7.00
N VAL A 2 -6.26 -3.70 8.02
CA VAL A 2 -7.09 -3.87 9.22
C VAL A 2 -8.24 -2.89 9.20
N TYR A 3 -9.44 -3.40 9.43
CA TYR A 3 -10.63 -2.58 9.63
C TYR A 3 -11.13 -2.76 11.05
N GLY A 4 -11.42 -1.64 11.71
CA GLY A 4 -12.19 -1.64 12.95
C GLY A 4 -13.58 -1.10 12.72
N CYS A 5 -14.56 -1.63 13.44
CA CYS A 5 -15.88 -1.05 13.52
C CYS A 5 -16.29 -0.84 14.98
N LEU A 6 -17.05 0.24 15.22
CA LEU A 6 -17.64 0.56 16.51
C LEU A 6 -19.14 0.80 16.32
N TYR A 7 -19.96 0.26 17.21
CA TYR A 7 -21.40 0.43 17.18
C TYR A 7 -21.97 0.70 18.59
N CYS A 8 -22.96 1.59 18.64
CA CYS A 8 -23.74 1.86 19.85
C CYS A 8 -25.23 2.06 19.49
N ALA A 9 -26.10 2.05 20.51
CA ALA A 9 -27.52 2.36 20.35
C ALA A 9 -27.73 3.83 19.98
N ARG A 10 -28.77 4.14 19.19
CA ARG A 10 -29.05 5.51 18.70
C ARG A 10 -29.30 6.51 19.84
N SER A 11 -29.80 6.04 20.98
CA SER A 11 -29.99 6.80 22.21
C SER A 11 -28.66 7.27 22.82
N TYR A 12 -27.58 6.51 22.61
CA TYR A 12 -26.25 6.76 23.19
C TYR A 12 -25.40 7.74 22.37
N GLN A 13 -25.90 8.22 21.23
CA GLN A 13 -25.18 9.13 20.34
C GLN A 13 -24.74 10.42 21.05
N LYS A 14 -25.54 10.95 21.98
CA LYS A 14 -25.23 12.17 22.74
C LYS A 14 -24.12 11.95 23.77
N THR A 15 -24.09 10.79 24.42
CA THR A 15 -23.04 10.39 25.35
C THR A 15 -21.72 10.13 24.61
N LEU A 16 -21.80 9.50 23.43
CA LEU A 16 -20.64 9.28 22.57
C LEU A 16 -19.99 10.59 22.09
N SER A 17 -20.79 11.62 21.80
CA SER A 17 -20.26 12.94 21.45
C SER A 17 -19.61 13.67 22.63
N ALA A 18 -20.00 13.36 23.87
CA ALA A 18 -19.42 13.93 25.08
C ALA A 18 -18.07 13.29 25.45
N LEU A 19 -17.82 12.05 24.99
CA LEU A 19 -16.58 11.30 25.22
C LEU A 19 -15.36 11.83 24.44
N ASN A 20 -15.49 12.94 23.72
CA ASN A 20 -14.38 13.72 23.14
C ASN A 20 -13.35 12.88 22.32
N PHE A 21 -13.82 11.88 21.57
CA PHE A 21 -13.02 11.13 20.58
C PHE A 21 -12.60 11.95 19.35
N ALA A 22 -12.78 13.27 19.40
CA ALA A 22 -12.52 14.20 18.32
C ALA A 22 -11.02 14.48 18.23
N ASP A 23 -10.43 14.01 17.14
CA ASP A 23 -9.06 14.25 16.69
C ASP A 23 -7.97 13.31 17.22
N SER A 24 -7.90 12.13 16.58
CA SER A 24 -6.80 11.17 16.76
C SER A 24 -5.44 11.67 16.28
N LYS A 25 -5.34 12.78 15.53
CA LYS A 25 -4.06 13.26 14.96
C LYS A 25 -3.20 14.03 15.96
N THR A 26 -3.79 14.50 17.07
CA THR A 26 -3.11 15.30 18.11
C THR A 26 -2.92 14.54 19.43
N LEU A 27 -3.46 13.33 19.57
CA LEU A 27 -3.39 12.53 20.79
C LEU A 27 -2.15 11.62 20.84
N LYS A 28 -1.40 11.68 21.95
CA LYS A 28 -0.30 10.77 22.28
C LYS A 28 -0.80 9.32 22.46
N GLU A 29 0.08 8.34 22.25
CA GLU A 29 -0.22 6.90 22.31
C GLU A 29 -0.90 6.50 23.63
N GLU A 30 -0.37 6.97 24.76
CA GLU A 30 -0.90 6.73 26.11
C GLU A 30 -2.39 7.12 26.26
N LYS A 31 -2.78 8.28 25.71
CA LYS A 31 -4.17 8.75 25.76
C LYS A 31 -5.11 7.93 24.88
N ARG A 32 -4.61 7.32 23.79
CA ARG A 32 -5.43 6.47 22.93
C ARG A 32 -5.74 5.13 23.60
N GLU A 33 -4.78 4.61 24.37
CA GLU A 33 -4.95 3.36 25.11
C GLU A 33 -5.91 3.55 26.30
N GLU A 34 -5.80 4.68 27.02
CA GLU A 34 -6.77 5.07 28.07
C GLU A 34 -8.21 5.20 27.53
N LEU A 35 -8.37 5.85 26.36
CA LEU A 35 -9.67 5.96 25.69
C LEU A 35 -10.22 4.59 25.24
N PHE A 36 -9.36 3.65 24.88
CA PHE A 36 -9.77 2.30 24.49
C PHE A 36 -10.17 1.44 25.68
N GLU A 37 -9.48 1.56 26.81
CA GLU A 37 -9.86 0.87 28.06
C GLU A 37 -11.18 1.41 28.64
N ASN A 38 -11.38 2.74 28.60
CA ASN A 38 -12.68 3.33 28.96
C ASN A 38 -13.82 2.84 28.06
N LEU A 39 -13.51 2.48 26.81
CA LEU A 39 -14.48 1.97 25.84
C LEU A 39 -14.81 0.48 26.09
N LYS A 40 -13.84 -0.31 26.56
CA LYS A 40 -14.07 -1.69 27.01
C LYS A 40 -14.90 -1.77 28.29
N ALA A 41 -14.82 -0.77 29.15
CA ALA A 41 -15.55 -0.74 30.42
C ALA A 41 -17.04 -0.38 30.26
N ASP A 42 -17.45 0.12 29.09
CA ASP A 42 -18.84 0.52 28.83
C ASP A 42 -19.59 -0.58 28.07
N ASP A 43 -20.44 -1.32 28.79
CA ASP A 43 -21.30 -2.38 28.23
C ASP A 43 -22.27 -1.88 27.14
N SER A 44 -22.44 -0.56 27.01
CA SER A 44 -23.31 0.08 26.02
C SER A 44 -22.66 0.24 24.64
N ILE A 45 -21.35 -0.03 24.53
CA ILE A 45 -20.54 0.16 23.31
C ILE A 45 -19.97 -1.18 22.85
N GLY A 46 -20.35 -1.60 21.65
CA GLY A 46 -19.74 -2.75 20.99
C GLY A 46 -18.64 -2.31 20.02
N TRP A 47 -17.53 -3.04 20.02
CA TRP A 47 -16.44 -2.86 19.06
C TRP A 47 -15.99 -4.21 18.54
N ASP A 48 -15.58 -4.24 17.27
CA ASP A 48 -15.03 -5.44 16.62
C ASP A 48 -13.80 -5.03 15.79
N VAL A 49 -12.74 -5.82 15.87
CA VAL A 49 -11.49 -5.61 15.13
C VAL A 49 -11.16 -6.91 14.45
N ASP A 50 -11.23 -6.92 13.14
CA ASP A 50 -11.23 -8.17 12.42
C ASP A 50 -10.51 -8.04 11.07
N VAL A 51 -9.89 -9.15 10.65
CA VAL A 51 -9.19 -9.29 9.38
C VAL A 51 -10.14 -10.07 8.46
N ILE A 52 -11.09 -9.35 7.87
CA ILE A 52 -12.37 -9.94 7.46
C ILE A 52 -12.35 -10.59 6.05
N ASP A 53 -12.93 -11.80 5.98
CA ASP A 53 -13.37 -12.51 4.77
C ASP A 53 -14.67 -11.87 4.17
N PRO A 54 -14.79 -11.73 2.83
CA PRO A 54 -15.91 -11.02 2.18
C PRO A 54 -17.33 -11.50 2.53
N LYS A 55 -17.50 -12.75 2.98
CA LYS A 55 -18.84 -13.28 3.35
C LYS A 55 -19.32 -12.75 4.70
N GLU A 56 -18.42 -12.57 5.67
CA GLU A 56 -18.77 -12.02 6.98
C GLU A 56 -19.14 -10.54 6.90
N LEU A 57 -18.45 -9.78 6.02
CA LEU A 57 -18.76 -8.38 5.76
C LEU A 57 -20.20 -8.22 5.23
N SER A 58 -20.63 -9.11 4.33
CA SER A 58 -21.99 -9.06 3.77
C SER A 58 -23.08 -9.36 4.81
N ALA A 59 -22.80 -10.23 5.78
CA ALA A 59 -23.75 -10.58 6.84
C ALA A 59 -23.86 -9.49 7.93
N LYS A 60 -22.74 -8.86 8.30
CA LYS A 60 -22.68 -7.84 9.36
C LYS A 60 -23.14 -6.43 8.89
N MET A 61 -23.31 -6.19 7.59
CA MET A 61 -23.74 -4.89 7.00
C MET A 61 -25.25 -4.58 7.04
N LEU A 62 -26.05 -5.27 7.87
CA LEU A 62 -27.49 -5.03 8.04
C LEU A 62 -27.86 -3.71 8.80
N LYS A 63 -27.09 -2.63 8.61
CA LYS A 63 -27.45 -1.27 9.04
C LYS A 63 -27.59 -0.33 7.84
N LYS A 64 -28.65 0.48 7.88
CA LYS A 64 -29.21 1.25 6.76
C LYS A 64 -28.29 2.30 6.11
N SER A 65 -27.12 2.60 6.67
CA SER A 65 -26.18 3.60 6.14
C SER A 65 -24.72 3.29 6.48
N VAL A 66 -23.82 3.36 5.49
CA VAL A 66 -22.37 3.16 5.61
C VAL A 66 -21.66 4.49 5.34
N TYR A 67 -20.73 4.88 6.21
CA TYR A 67 -19.96 6.11 6.11
C TYR A 67 -18.51 5.81 5.74
N LEU A 68 -17.97 6.52 4.75
CA LEU A 68 -16.63 6.26 4.21
C LEU A 68 -15.84 7.57 4.07
N ASP A 69 -14.57 7.51 4.46
CA ASP A 69 -13.58 8.55 4.16
C ASP A 69 -12.97 8.30 2.77
N THR A 70 -12.80 9.37 2.00
CA THR A 70 -12.13 9.30 0.70
C THR A 70 -11.08 10.38 0.53
N VAL A 71 -9.98 10.01 -0.12
CA VAL A 71 -8.92 10.93 -0.57
C VAL A 71 -9.22 11.54 -1.95
N GLY A 72 -10.24 11.01 -2.66
CA GLY A 72 -10.59 11.39 -4.02
C GLY A 72 -11.98 12.01 -4.14
N ASP A 73 -12.56 11.92 -5.34
CA ASP A 73 -13.91 12.39 -5.64
C ASP A 73 -14.95 11.49 -4.94
N PRO A 74 -15.73 12.03 -3.97
CA PRO A 74 -16.71 11.26 -3.23
C PRO A 74 -17.83 10.72 -4.11
N GLU A 75 -18.29 11.47 -5.11
CA GLU A 75 -19.43 11.09 -5.94
C GLU A 75 -19.10 9.92 -6.85
N LYS A 76 -17.89 9.90 -7.42
CA LYS A 76 -17.41 8.75 -8.20
C LYS A 76 -17.32 7.49 -7.36
N TYR A 77 -16.81 7.61 -6.13
CA TYR A 77 -16.65 6.44 -5.25
C TYR A 77 -17.99 5.94 -4.73
N ARG A 78 -18.87 6.87 -4.36
CA ARG A 78 -20.26 6.58 -3.98
C ARG A 78 -21.01 5.86 -5.09
N THR A 79 -20.94 6.37 -6.32
CA THR A 79 -21.61 5.76 -7.48
C THR A 79 -21.14 4.32 -7.70
N LYS A 80 -19.83 4.07 -7.66
CA LYS A 80 -19.26 2.72 -7.79
C LYS A 80 -19.77 1.77 -6.69
N LEU A 81 -19.82 2.23 -5.45
CA LEU A 81 -20.28 1.43 -4.31
C LEU A 81 -21.78 1.17 -4.36
N SER A 82 -22.58 2.19 -4.67
CA SER A 82 -24.03 2.05 -4.82
C SER A 82 -24.41 1.15 -5.99
N GLN A 83 -23.66 1.15 -7.09
CA GLN A 83 -23.86 0.19 -8.19
C GLN A 83 -23.58 -1.25 -7.76
N ARG A 84 -22.53 -1.47 -6.95
CA ARG A 84 -22.14 -2.80 -6.49
C ARG A 84 -23.05 -3.33 -5.37
N PHE A 85 -23.53 -2.45 -4.50
CA PHE A 85 -24.34 -2.77 -3.32
C PHE A 85 -25.59 -1.89 -3.24
N PRO A 86 -26.60 -2.14 -4.08
CA PRO A 86 -27.79 -1.28 -4.18
C PRO A 86 -28.66 -1.26 -2.92
N ALA A 87 -28.59 -2.29 -2.08
CA ALA A 87 -29.34 -2.36 -0.83
C ALA A 87 -28.75 -1.49 0.31
N ILE A 88 -27.58 -0.88 0.09
CA ILE A 88 -26.82 -0.17 1.13
C ILE A 88 -26.72 1.31 0.78
N LYS A 89 -27.06 2.18 1.73
CA LYS A 89 -26.90 3.63 1.57
C LYS A 89 -25.47 4.04 1.91
N PHE A 90 -24.70 4.50 0.92
CA PHE A 90 -23.36 5.03 1.15
C PHE A 90 -23.36 6.54 1.32
N VAL A 91 -22.67 7.01 2.36
CA VAL A 91 -22.29 8.40 2.59
C VAL A 91 -20.77 8.46 2.49
N VAL A 92 -20.28 9.03 1.39
CA VAL A 92 -18.84 9.19 1.14
C VAL A 92 -18.51 10.67 1.28
N ALA A 93 -17.52 10.99 2.11
CA ALA A 93 -17.08 12.38 2.31
C ALA A 93 -15.56 12.44 2.41
N LYS A 94 -14.99 13.59 2.08
CA LYS A 94 -13.58 13.89 2.38
C LYS A 94 -13.46 14.27 3.85
N LYS A 95 -12.40 13.81 4.53
CA LYS A 95 -12.21 14.04 5.97
C LYS A 95 -13.40 13.53 6.78
N ALA A 96 -13.97 12.39 6.37
CA ALA A 96 -15.11 11.80 7.05
C ALA A 96 -14.76 11.38 8.48
N ASP A 97 -13.47 11.09 8.74
CA ASP A 97 -12.91 10.90 10.09
C ASP A 97 -13.22 12.07 11.04
N SER A 98 -13.28 13.29 10.51
CA SER A 98 -13.51 14.52 11.28
C SER A 98 -14.99 14.88 11.39
N LEU A 99 -15.82 14.33 10.51
CA LEU A 99 -17.25 14.64 10.38
C LEU A 99 -18.14 13.61 11.07
N TYR A 100 -17.71 12.35 11.11
CA TYR A 100 -18.51 11.23 11.59
C TYR A 100 -17.73 10.42 12.64
N PRO A 101 -18.20 10.37 13.91
CA PRO A 101 -17.52 9.63 14.98
C PRO A 101 -17.25 8.17 14.65
N VAL A 102 -18.16 7.51 13.91
CA VAL A 102 -17.99 6.12 13.46
C VAL A 102 -16.79 5.94 12.53
N VAL A 103 -16.50 6.93 11.67
CA VAL A 103 -15.34 6.90 10.78
C VAL A 103 -14.07 7.30 11.53
N SER A 104 -14.18 8.20 12.52
CA SER A 104 -13.07 8.50 13.46
C SER A 104 -12.61 7.24 14.19
N GLY A 105 -13.54 6.50 14.79
CA GLY A 105 -13.25 5.24 15.48
C GLY A 105 -12.61 4.20 14.57
N ALA A 106 -13.15 4.01 13.37
CA ALA A 106 -12.56 3.13 12.37
C ALA A 106 -11.12 3.55 11.99
N SER A 107 -10.85 4.86 11.89
CA SER A 107 -9.52 5.40 11.62
C SER A 107 -8.53 5.13 12.76
N ILE A 108 -8.97 5.20 14.01
CA ILE A 108 -8.13 4.89 15.18
C ILE A 108 -7.72 3.42 15.14
N VAL A 109 -8.69 2.50 14.99
CA VAL A 109 -8.39 1.07 14.95
C VAL A 109 -7.43 0.75 13.81
N ALA A 110 -7.67 1.28 12.60
CA ALA A 110 -6.79 1.05 11.46
C ALA A 110 -5.33 1.50 11.72
N LYS A 111 -5.14 2.66 12.39
CA LYS A 111 -3.81 3.17 12.73
C LYS A 111 -3.14 2.31 13.81
N VAL A 112 -3.84 2.01 14.90
CA VAL A 112 -3.29 1.21 16.01
C VAL A 112 -2.84 -0.16 15.52
N THR A 113 -3.64 -0.84 14.70
CA THR A 113 -3.25 -2.17 14.23
C THR A 113 -2.13 -2.11 13.21
N ARG A 114 -2.05 -1.07 12.37
CA ARG A 114 -0.88 -0.83 11.51
C ARG A 114 0.38 -0.67 12.36
N ASP A 115 0.32 0.16 13.40
CA ASP A 115 1.48 0.48 14.23
C ASP A 115 1.94 -0.75 15.03
N ARG A 116 1.00 -1.56 15.52
CA ARG A 116 1.31 -2.86 16.16
C ARG A 116 1.94 -3.86 15.17
N ALA A 117 1.38 -4.01 13.98
CA ALA A 117 1.94 -4.90 12.95
C ALA A 117 3.35 -4.50 12.53
N LEU A 118 3.65 -3.20 12.49
CA LEU A 118 5.00 -2.70 12.22
C LEU A 118 5.97 -2.96 13.39
N ARG A 119 5.52 -2.85 14.64
CA ARG A 119 6.35 -3.18 15.83
C ARG A 119 6.73 -4.66 15.87
N GLU A 120 5.79 -5.53 15.54
CA GLU A 120 5.95 -6.99 15.57
C GLU A 120 6.57 -7.54 14.28
N TRP A 121 6.74 -6.71 13.24
CA TRP A 121 7.30 -7.14 11.98
C TRP A 121 8.69 -7.74 12.16
N VAL A 122 8.86 -8.97 11.69
CA VAL A 122 10.14 -9.66 11.63
C VAL A 122 10.66 -9.52 10.20
N LEU A 123 11.85 -8.95 10.06
CA LEU A 123 12.56 -8.91 8.79
C LEU A 123 13.20 -10.28 8.59
N ASP A 124 12.90 -10.93 7.47
CA ASP A 124 13.49 -12.22 7.11
C ASP A 124 14.97 -12.06 6.70
N GLU A 125 15.39 -10.84 6.37
CA GLU A 125 16.76 -10.51 6.03
C GLU A 125 17.68 -10.60 7.26
N THR A 126 18.51 -11.64 7.30
CA THR A 126 19.45 -12.02 8.38
C THR A 126 20.66 -11.09 8.55
N ALA A 127 20.51 -9.78 8.31
CA ALA A 127 21.55 -8.82 8.67
C ALA A 127 21.40 -8.48 10.17
N ASP A 128 22.19 -9.16 10.99
CA ASP A 128 22.45 -8.79 12.39
C ASP A 128 22.67 -7.27 12.45
N ASN A 129 21.83 -6.56 13.21
CA ASN A 129 21.78 -5.10 13.35
C ASN A 129 20.92 -4.30 12.36
N THR A 130 19.91 -4.91 11.73
CA THR A 130 18.84 -4.11 11.10
C THR A 130 18.02 -3.42 12.20
N HIS A 131 18.49 -2.27 12.68
CA HIS A 131 17.83 -1.51 13.73
C HIS A 131 16.42 -1.14 13.26
N ARG A 132 15.40 -1.50 14.06
CA ARG A 132 13.96 -1.27 13.78
C ARG A 132 13.55 0.20 13.82
N ASN A 133 14.49 1.13 13.93
CA ASN A 133 14.18 2.55 13.99
C ASN A 133 14.14 3.16 12.57
N PHE A 134 13.12 2.76 11.81
CA PHE A 134 12.86 3.29 10.45
C PHE A 134 12.07 4.60 10.47
N GLY A 135 11.92 5.23 11.65
CA GLY A 135 11.11 6.42 11.85
C GLY A 135 9.62 6.19 11.57
N SER A 136 8.98 7.19 10.98
CA SER A 136 7.55 7.17 10.68
C SER A 136 7.15 6.29 9.48
N GLY A 137 8.12 5.91 8.63
CA GLY A 137 7.89 5.21 7.37
C GLY A 137 7.37 6.10 6.23
N TYR A 138 7.26 7.42 6.43
CA TYR A 138 6.81 8.35 5.39
C TYR A 138 8.00 8.94 4.61
N PRO A 139 7.85 9.18 3.29
CA PRO A 139 8.87 9.84 2.47
C PRO A 139 9.34 11.22 2.92
N GLY A 140 8.53 11.92 3.70
CA GLY A 140 8.87 13.26 4.19
C GLY A 140 9.77 13.22 5.42
N ASP A 141 9.86 12.08 6.09
CA ASP A 141 10.54 11.95 7.37
C ASP A 141 12.05 11.75 7.18
N PRO A 142 12.89 12.64 7.77
CA PRO A 142 14.34 12.52 7.71
C PRO A 142 14.86 11.18 8.24
N GLU A 143 14.25 10.63 9.30
CA GLU A 143 14.69 9.37 9.92
C GLU A 143 14.43 8.19 8.98
N THR A 144 13.24 8.15 8.35
CA THR A 144 12.91 7.16 7.32
C THR A 144 13.90 7.21 6.15
N LYS A 145 14.26 8.41 5.66
CA LYS A 145 15.24 8.55 4.57
C LYS A 145 16.63 8.09 4.95
N ALA A 146 17.08 8.42 6.16
CA ALA A 146 18.37 7.98 6.68
C ALA A 146 18.43 6.46 6.82
N TRP A 147 17.33 5.85 7.25
CA TRP A 147 17.21 4.40 7.33
C TRP A 147 17.27 3.73 5.96
N LEU A 148 16.56 4.26 4.96
CA LEU A 148 16.63 3.77 3.58
C LEU A 148 18.05 3.84 3.02
N GLU A 149 18.76 4.94 3.25
CA GLU A 149 20.14 5.09 2.78
C GLU A 149 21.11 4.09 3.42
N HIS A 150 20.93 3.79 4.72
CA HIS A 150 21.78 2.82 5.43
C HIS A 150 21.50 1.36 5.05
N HIS A 151 20.25 1.04 4.70
CA HIS A 151 19.83 -0.34 4.45
C HIS A 151 19.69 -0.67 2.96
N LYS A 152 20.27 0.15 2.09
CA LYS A 152 20.32 -0.14 0.66
C LYS A 152 21.45 -1.12 0.33
N HIS A 153 21.19 -2.03 -0.60
CA HIS A 153 22.10 -3.05 -1.08
C HIS A 153 22.23 -2.94 -2.60
N LEU A 154 23.47 -2.99 -3.13
CA LEU A 154 23.73 -2.73 -4.56
C LEU A 154 22.99 -3.71 -5.51
N ILE A 155 22.88 -4.97 -5.12
CA ILE A 155 22.22 -6.03 -5.91
C ILE A 155 20.73 -6.18 -5.54
N PHE A 156 20.41 -6.41 -4.26
CA PHE A 156 19.03 -6.69 -3.81
C PHE A 156 18.16 -5.46 -3.57
N GLY A 157 18.73 -4.26 -3.60
CA GLY A 157 17.99 -3.02 -3.39
C GLY A 157 17.71 -2.74 -1.92
N PHE A 158 16.52 -3.07 -1.43
CA PHE A 158 16.09 -2.76 -0.06
C PHE A 158 15.51 -3.99 0.64
N PRO A 159 15.42 -3.99 1.98
CA PRO A 159 14.69 -5.03 2.71
C PRO A 159 13.21 -5.09 2.28
N SER A 160 12.61 -6.26 2.42
CA SER A 160 11.22 -6.59 2.06
C SER A 160 10.16 -5.65 2.68
N LEU A 161 10.49 -5.00 3.80
CA LEU A 161 9.67 -3.97 4.42
C LEU A 161 9.45 -2.76 3.51
N VAL A 162 10.39 -2.46 2.62
CA VAL A 162 10.36 -1.27 1.76
C VAL A 162 9.47 -1.52 0.53
N ARG A 163 8.59 -0.56 0.26
CA ARG A 163 7.76 -0.57 -0.94
C ARG A 163 8.52 0.02 -2.12
N PHE A 164 9.19 -0.83 -2.90
CA PHE A 164 9.99 -0.45 -4.06
C PHE A 164 9.25 0.45 -5.07
N SER A 165 7.92 0.35 -5.16
CA SER A 165 7.09 1.17 -6.06
C SER A 165 6.96 2.65 -5.64
N TRP A 166 7.41 3.03 -4.45
CA TRP A 166 7.34 4.41 -4.01
C TRP A 166 8.40 5.25 -4.72
N GLY A 167 8.00 6.41 -5.26
CA GLY A 167 8.91 7.32 -5.95
C GLY A 167 10.07 7.82 -5.09
N THR A 168 10.00 7.66 -3.77
CA THR A 168 11.11 7.92 -2.84
C THR A 168 12.27 6.94 -3.03
N CYS A 169 12.02 5.72 -3.49
CA CYS A 169 13.05 4.70 -3.74
C CYS A 169 13.80 4.96 -5.07
N THR A 170 13.15 5.65 -6.01
CA THR A 170 13.62 5.91 -7.38
C THR A 170 15.01 6.55 -7.46
N PRO A 171 15.37 7.57 -6.67
CA PRO A 171 16.71 8.14 -6.71
C PRO A 171 17.77 7.13 -6.29
N TYR A 172 17.50 6.34 -5.25
CA TYR A 172 18.46 5.35 -4.72
C TYR A 172 18.71 4.19 -5.68
N LEU A 173 17.70 3.79 -6.45
CA LEU A 173 17.80 2.70 -7.43
C LEU A 173 18.74 3.02 -8.59
N LYS A 174 19.02 4.31 -8.86
CA LYS A 174 20.00 4.72 -9.89
C LYS A 174 21.44 4.40 -9.51
N ASP A 175 21.72 4.33 -8.22
CA ASP A 175 23.05 4.03 -7.69
C ASP A 175 23.29 2.51 -7.57
N MET A 176 22.28 1.71 -7.89
CA MET A 176 22.29 0.24 -7.79
C MET A 176 22.60 -0.42 -9.12
N VAL A 177 22.80 -1.74 -9.10
CA VAL A 177 23.04 -2.53 -10.31
C VAL A 177 21.81 -2.44 -11.23
N GLU A 178 22.06 -2.17 -12.52
CA GLU A 178 21.01 -2.12 -13.54
C GLU A 178 20.41 -3.52 -13.74
N VAL A 179 19.09 -3.61 -13.59
CA VAL A 179 18.32 -4.84 -13.82
C VAL A 179 17.44 -4.64 -15.05
N LEU A 180 17.65 -5.47 -16.06
CA LEU A 180 16.87 -5.46 -17.30
C LEU A 180 15.79 -6.54 -17.24
N TRP A 181 14.51 -6.14 -17.32
CA TRP A 181 13.39 -7.08 -17.36
C TRP A 181 12.97 -7.35 -18.80
N GLU A 182 12.54 -8.58 -19.10
CA GLU A 182 12.06 -8.95 -20.44
C GLU A 182 10.90 -8.07 -20.93
N SER A 183 10.04 -7.63 -20.01
CA SER A 183 8.92 -6.72 -20.28
C SER A 183 9.36 -5.33 -20.73
N ASP A 184 10.56 -4.88 -20.34
CA ASP A 184 11.06 -3.56 -20.73
C ASP A 184 11.46 -3.53 -22.22
N LYS A 185 11.82 -4.68 -22.79
CA LYS A 185 12.18 -4.82 -24.21
C LYS A 185 10.97 -4.80 -25.14
N MET A 186 9.84 -5.39 -24.74
CA MET A 186 8.63 -5.49 -25.57
C MET A 186 7.96 -4.12 -25.83
N ASP A 187 8.23 -3.13 -24.97
CA ASP A 187 7.65 -1.79 -25.03
C ASP A 187 8.37 -0.84 -26.01
N GLU A 188 9.60 -1.15 -26.45
CA GLU A 188 10.35 -0.34 -27.42
C GLU A 188 9.99 -0.69 -28.88
N GLU A 189 9.55 -1.92 -29.15
CA GLU A 189 9.15 -2.36 -30.50
C GLU A 189 7.67 -2.08 -30.83
N GLY A 190 6.88 -1.63 -29.85
CA GLY A 190 5.41 -1.54 -29.93
C GLY A 190 4.81 -0.14 -29.93
N SER A 191 5.51 0.92 -30.40
CA SER A 191 4.92 2.27 -30.44
C SER A 191 3.93 2.44 -31.60
N GLY A 192 2.74 1.84 -31.47
CA GLY A 192 1.62 1.98 -32.40
C GLY A 192 0.27 1.82 -31.69
N SER A 193 -0.25 2.94 -31.16
CA SER A 193 -1.66 3.20 -30.80
C SER A 193 -2.38 2.26 -29.79
N SER A 194 -2.85 2.83 -28.67
CA SER A 194 -4.27 2.85 -28.25
C SER A 194 -4.43 3.16 -26.75
N HIS A 195 -5.46 3.96 -26.44
CA HIS A 195 -5.87 4.36 -25.11
C HIS A 195 -6.32 3.18 -24.24
N GLY A 196 -5.50 2.84 -23.23
CA GLY A 196 -5.87 2.06 -22.06
C GLY A 196 -4.99 2.53 -20.90
N LYS A 197 -5.55 2.65 -19.69
CA LYS A 197 -4.81 3.16 -18.52
C LYS A 197 -3.53 2.34 -18.31
N ARG A 198 -2.40 2.94 -18.70
CA ARG A 198 -1.05 2.39 -18.62
C ARG A 198 -0.79 1.84 -17.22
N GLN A 199 -0.51 0.54 -17.14
CA GLN A 199 0.23 -0.04 -16.04
C GLN A 199 1.54 0.76 -15.89
N LEU A 200 1.89 1.12 -14.65
CA LEU A 200 3.11 1.88 -14.39
C LEU A 200 4.30 1.06 -14.88
N LYS A 201 5.09 1.63 -15.79
CA LYS A 201 6.34 1.03 -16.27
C LYS A 201 7.29 0.82 -15.10
N LEU A 202 7.98 -0.32 -15.04
CA LEU A 202 9.09 -0.53 -14.09
C LEU A 202 10.21 0.50 -14.30
N SER A 203 10.38 1.03 -15.52
CA SER A 203 11.27 2.17 -15.80
C SER A 203 10.91 3.46 -15.03
N ASN A 204 9.64 3.65 -14.65
CA ASN A 204 9.22 4.81 -13.83
C ASN A 204 9.57 4.64 -12.34
N VAL A 205 10.10 3.49 -11.94
CA VAL A 205 10.61 3.23 -10.59
C VAL A 205 12.07 3.72 -10.46
N GLY A 206 12.65 4.35 -11.49
CA GLY A 206 13.95 5.03 -11.39
C GLY A 206 15.07 4.43 -12.20
N PHE A 207 14.81 3.32 -12.87
CA PHE A 207 15.72 2.75 -13.85
C PHE A 207 15.57 3.54 -15.16
N THR A 208 16.44 4.55 -15.32
CA THR A 208 16.61 5.20 -16.62
C THR A 208 17.34 4.22 -17.54
N PRO A 209 16.80 3.88 -18.72
CA PRO A 209 17.56 3.12 -19.69
C PRO A 209 18.73 4.01 -20.15
N SER A 210 19.95 3.63 -19.80
CA SER A 210 21.11 4.17 -20.49
C SER A 210 21.08 3.58 -21.89
N LYS A 211 21.04 4.43 -22.92
CA LYS A 211 21.31 4.01 -24.30
C LYS A 211 22.79 3.59 -24.40
N ARG A 212 23.13 2.41 -23.87
CA ARG A 212 24.23 1.66 -24.44
C ARG A 212 23.74 1.19 -25.79
N LYS A 213 24.49 1.51 -26.84
CA LYS A 213 24.36 0.83 -28.13
C LYS A 213 24.42 -0.67 -27.84
N SER A 214 23.27 -1.33 -27.87
CA SER A 214 23.15 -2.77 -27.97
C SER A 214 23.46 -3.17 -29.42
N GLU A 215 24.65 -2.82 -29.88
CA GLU A 215 25.29 -3.46 -31.02
C GLU A 215 26.26 -4.45 -30.38
N GLU A 216 25.83 -5.72 -30.16
CA GLU A 216 26.69 -6.92 -30.29
C GLU A 216 26.16 -8.25 -29.70
N ILE A 217 25.00 -8.35 -29.05
CA ILE A 217 24.52 -9.67 -28.51
C ILE A 217 23.24 -10.18 -29.17
N GLU A 218 22.95 -9.77 -30.40
CA GLU A 218 21.95 -10.47 -31.21
C GLU A 218 22.57 -10.93 -32.52
N SER A 219 23.05 -12.18 -32.53
CA SER A 219 23.35 -12.85 -33.78
C SER A 219 22.02 -13.04 -34.52
N SER A 220 21.77 -12.20 -35.51
CA SER A 220 20.62 -12.34 -36.41
C SER A 220 20.66 -13.76 -37.00
N GLY A 221 19.89 -14.68 -36.45
CA GLY A 221 19.92 -16.11 -36.79
C GLY A 221 19.51 -16.43 -38.23
N LYS A 222 19.45 -15.44 -39.13
CA LYS A 222 19.21 -15.59 -40.56
C LYS A 222 20.19 -16.60 -41.16
N GLY A 223 19.65 -17.73 -41.62
CA GLY A 223 20.41 -18.82 -42.25
C GLY A 223 20.59 -20.10 -41.43
N ARG A 224 20.12 -20.15 -40.17
CA ARG A 224 20.29 -21.34 -39.30
C ARG A 224 19.09 -22.30 -39.36
N CYS A 225 19.33 -23.59 -39.09
CA CYS A 225 18.27 -24.59 -38.97
C CYS A 225 17.27 -24.21 -37.86
N LYS A 226 15.96 -24.38 -38.15
CA LYS A 226 14.84 -24.03 -37.26
C LYS A 226 14.98 -24.60 -35.84
N PHE A 227 15.61 -25.76 -35.69
CA PHE A 227 15.82 -26.42 -34.40
C PHE A 227 16.60 -25.55 -33.40
N PHE A 228 17.66 -24.87 -33.85
CA PHE A 228 18.55 -24.06 -33.01
C PHE A 228 17.96 -22.68 -32.70
N GLN A 229 17.32 -22.06 -33.70
CA GLN A 229 16.62 -20.79 -33.53
C GLN A 229 15.51 -20.90 -32.48
N ALA A 230 14.70 -21.96 -32.54
CA ALA A 230 13.59 -22.17 -31.60
C ALA A 230 14.04 -22.35 -30.14
N ARG A 231 15.31 -22.71 -29.90
CA ARG A 231 15.87 -22.99 -28.57
C ARG A 231 16.87 -21.94 -28.10
N LYS A 232 17.06 -20.86 -28.87
CA LYS A 232 18.04 -19.80 -28.59
C LYS A 232 19.47 -20.36 -28.34
N LEU A 233 19.84 -21.40 -29.09
CA LEU A 233 21.15 -22.06 -28.96
C LEU A 233 22.16 -21.44 -29.93
N GLU A 234 23.30 -21.02 -29.41
CA GLU A 234 24.37 -20.38 -30.18
C GLU A 234 25.71 -21.10 -30.03
N GLN A 235 26.57 -20.94 -31.04
CA GLN A 235 27.92 -21.51 -30.98
C GLN A 235 28.80 -20.53 -30.21
N VAL A 236 29.41 -21.00 -29.13
CA VAL A 236 30.35 -20.20 -28.34
C VAL A 236 31.69 -20.16 -29.09
N VAL A 237 32.08 -18.98 -29.55
CA VAL A 237 33.33 -18.76 -30.31
C VAL A 237 34.50 -18.32 -29.42
N HIS A 238 34.21 -17.84 -28.22
CA HIS A 238 35.19 -17.41 -27.22
C HIS A 238 34.73 -17.82 -25.82
N PHE A 239 35.68 -18.31 -25.00
CA PHE A 239 35.49 -18.66 -23.59
C PHE A 239 36.22 -17.66 -22.71
#